data_AF-A0A7Y8MEG6-F1
#
_entry.id   AF-A0A7Y8MEG6-F1
#
_cell.length_a   1.000
_cell.length_b   1.000
_cell.length_c   1.000
_cell.angle_alpha   90.00
_cell.angle_beta   90.00
_cell.angle_gamma   90.00
#
_symmetry.space_group_name_H-M   'P 1'
#
loop_
_entity.id
_entity.type
_entity.pdbx_description
1 polymer ?
#
loop_
_entity_poly.entity_id
_entity_poly.type
_entity_poly.pdbx_seq_one_letter_code
_entity_poly.pdbx_strand_id
1 'polypeptide(L)'
;APARVAAMQPAKPPTPRAAPPAPPPKVEKPMPTFQRGPAEISSKQADAAAPKPSKPAAQPPAPVRSEAEFREEMDAAPPAGNGAWTWRELLSSIDDGGEAGEPPLGGAGRAPPPRRLEPADDAIARLTQAVSDPRGGAHPIGAVTVIASAGVQIGEVFTVAALDRIAHRSRNGSQARRKAVKDAVGPAIQRLKDHLRRDERARAEVAGFLRTDGARIAELLARGRASMSADATRAFLLLDAAEG
;
A
#
# COMPACT_ATOMS: atom_id res chain seq x y z
N ALA A 1 33.22 59.27 29.96
CA ALA A 1 32.14 58.31 29.68
C ALA A 1 32.33 57.09 30.59
N PRO A 2 31.50 56.86 31.61
CA PRO A 2 31.63 55.68 32.47
C PRO A 2 30.84 54.49 31.93
N ALA A 3 31.49 53.32 31.99
CA ALA A 3 31.02 52.01 31.56
C ALA A 3 29.82 51.52 32.39
N ARG A 4 28.78 51.03 31.70
CA ARG A 4 27.63 50.33 32.31
C ARG A 4 28.00 48.87 32.57
N VAL A 5 28.11 48.51 33.84
CA VAL A 5 28.17 47.12 34.30
C VAL A 5 26.74 46.55 34.29
N ALA A 6 26.47 45.58 33.43
CA ALA A 6 25.20 44.88 33.36
C ALA A 6 25.11 43.86 34.51
N ALA A 7 24.17 44.08 35.43
CA ALA A 7 23.86 43.16 36.51
C ALA A 7 23.18 41.89 35.97
N MET A 8 23.85 40.75 36.21
CA MET A 8 23.38 39.41 35.88
C MET A 8 22.31 39.00 36.89
N GLN A 9 21.07 38.78 36.43
CA GLN A 9 19.97 38.32 37.29
C GLN A 9 20.10 36.82 37.58
N PRO A 10 19.82 36.36 38.83
CA PRO A 10 19.86 34.95 39.17
C PRO A 10 18.67 34.18 38.57
N ALA A 11 18.98 33.01 38.01
CA ALA A 11 18.01 32.11 37.39
C ALA A 11 16.98 31.56 38.40
N LYS A 12 15.72 31.57 37.98
CA LYS A 12 14.56 31.07 38.73
C LYS A 12 14.59 29.52 38.79
N PRO A 13 14.38 28.89 39.96
CA PRO A 13 14.38 27.43 40.07
C PRO A 13 13.16 26.81 39.38
N PRO A 14 13.29 25.58 38.81
CA PRO A 14 12.20 24.91 38.12
C PRO A 14 11.14 24.39 39.10
N THR A 15 9.87 24.62 38.75
CA THR A 15 8.69 24.15 39.48
C THR A 15 8.60 22.62 39.41
N PRO A 16 8.32 21.91 40.54
CA PRO A 16 8.14 20.47 40.52
C PRO A 16 6.89 20.08 39.71
N ARG A 17 7.09 19.17 38.76
CA ARG A 17 6.06 18.61 37.87
C ARG A 17 5.13 17.70 38.68
N ALA A 18 3.85 18.05 38.74
CA ALA A 18 2.82 17.26 39.41
C ALA A 18 2.75 15.83 38.84
N ALA A 19 2.68 14.84 39.73
CA ALA A 19 2.52 13.44 39.38
C ALA A 19 1.14 13.17 38.73
N PRO A 20 1.06 12.26 37.73
CA PRO A 20 -0.19 11.92 37.09
C PRO A 20 -1.14 11.16 38.05
N PRO A 21 -2.46 11.38 37.97
CA PRO A 21 -3.44 10.70 38.81
C PRO A 21 -3.52 9.20 38.50
N ALA A 22 -3.73 8.41 39.55
CA ALA A 22 -3.87 6.95 39.48
C ALA A 22 -5.10 6.53 38.64
N PRO A 23 -5.02 5.39 37.91
CA PRO A 23 -6.15 4.88 37.14
C PRO A 23 -7.29 4.36 38.04
N PRO A 24 -8.56 4.53 37.65
CA PRO A 24 -9.69 4.02 38.41
C PRO A 24 -9.76 2.48 38.41
N PRO A 25 -10.33 1.86 39.45
CA PRO A 25 -10.47 0.41 39.56
C PRO A 25 -11.40 -0.15 38.47
N LYS A 26 -10.98 -1.27 37.87
CA LYS A 26 -11.74 -2.01 36.86
C LYS A 26 -13.00 -2.61 37.49
N VAL A 27 -14.17 -2.13 37.06
CA VAL A 27 -15.45 -2.77 37.35
C VAL A 27 -15.61 -3.98 36.42
N GLU A 28 -15.41 -5.18 36.97
CA GLU A 28 -15.79 -6.44 36.32
C GLU A 28 -17.30 -6.46 36.07
N LYS A 29 -17.69 -6.53 34.79
CA LYS A 29 -19.08 -6.80 34.40
C LYS A 29 -19.31 -8.32 34.49
N PRO A 30 -20.32 -8.79 35.25
CA PRO A 30 -20.67 -10.21 35.26
C PRO A 30 -21.19 -10.65 33.89
N MET A 31 -20.75 -11.83 33.45
CA MET A 31 -21.15 -12.47 32.19
C MET A 31 -22.66 -12.78 32.17
N PRO A 32 -23.33 -12.67 31.01
CA PRO A 32 -24.70 -13.16 30.86
C PRO A 32 -24.73 -14.69 30.77
N THR A 33 -25.43 -15.32 31.71
CA THR A 33 -25.82 -16.72 31.67
C THR A 33 -26.78 -16.95 30.50
N PHE A 34 -26.33 -17.63 29.46
CA PHE A 34 -27.21 -18.15 28.41
C PHE A 34 -27.95 -19.39 28.94
N GLN A 35 -29.23 -19.21 29.29
CA GLN A 35 -30.15 -20.32 29.51
C GLN A 35 -30.42 -21.04 28.17
N ARG A 36 -30.09 -22.31 28.16
CA ARG A 36 -30.34 -23.27 27.08
C ARG A 36 -31.80 -23.72 27.16
N GLY A 37 -32.65 -23.21 26.28
CA GLY A 37 -34.03 -23.69 26.12
C GLY A 37 -34.08 -25.07 25.43
N PRO A 38 -35.00 -25.96 25.81
CA PRO A 38 -35.12 -27.30 25.25
C PRO A 38 -35.80 -27.31 23.87
N ALA A 39 -35.46 -28.34 23.11
CA ALA A 39 -36.00 -28.65 21.80
C ALA A 39 -37.50 -28.99 21.87
N GLU A 40 -38.31 -28.34 21.03
CA GLU A 40 -39.62 -28.84 20.62
C GLU A 40 -39.61 -29.17 19.13
N ILE A 41 -39.55 -30.47 18.91
CA ILE A 41 -39.99 -31.23 17.75
C ILE A 41 -41.50 -31.00 17.55
N SER A 42 -41.89 -30.42 16.42
CA SER A 42 -43.28 -30.50 15.94
C SER A 42 -43.30 -30.94 14.49
N SER A 43 -43.47 -32.26 14.33
CA SER A 43 -43.90 -32.92 13.11
C SER A 43 -45.23 -32.35 12.62
N LYS A 44 -45.29 -31.92 11.35
CA LYS A 44 -46.55 -31.88 10.60
C LYS A 44 -46.32 -32.46 9.21
N GLN A 45 -46.89 -33.64 9.05
CA GLN A 45 -46.94 -34.48 7.86
C GLN A 45 -48.32 -34.29 7.21
N ALA A 46 -48.34 -33.96 5.92
CA ALA A 46 -49.40 -34.24 4.94
C ALA A 46 -48.84 -33.82 3.56
N ASP A 47 -48.34 -34.75 2.75
CA ASP A 47 -49.10 -35.56 1.78
C ASP A 47 -49.59 -34.72 0.58
N ALA A 48 -48.85 -34.79 -0.54
CA ALA A 48 -49.38 -34.73 -1.91
C ALA A 48 -48.25 -34.85 -2.96
N ALA A 49 -48.34 -35.92 -3.74
CA ALA A 49 -47.97 -36.01 -5.16
C ALA A 49 -46.51 -35.73 -5.59
N ALA A 50 -45.76 -36.82 -5.74
CA ALA A 50 -44.56 -36.89 -6.56
C ALA A 50 -44.85 -36.70 -8.06
N PRO A 51 -44.04 -35.91 -8.78
CA PRO A 51 -43.70 -36.19 -10.16
C PRO A 51 -42.25 -36.72 -10.27
N LYS A 52 -42.18 -37.91 -10.87
CA LYS A 52 -41.04 -38.66 -11.42
C LYS A 52 -39.78 -37.81 -11.72
N PRO A 53 -38.58 -38.22 -11.27
CA PRO A 53 -37.34 -37.65 -11.80
C PRO A 53 -37.11 -38.15 -13.22
N SER A 54 -37.29 -37.26 -14.19
CA SER A 54 -36.81 -37.44 -15.55
C SER A 54 -35.28 -37.54 -15.53
N LYS A 55 -34.79 -38.75 -15.76
CA LYS A 55 -33.62 -39.13 -16.57
C LYS A 55 -32.56 -38.02 -16.76
N PRO A 56 -31.39 -38.07 -16.11
CA PRO A 56 -30.29 -37.20 -16.49
C PRO A 56 -29.88 -37.53 -17.92
N ALA A 57 -29.99 -36.52 -18.80
CA ALA A 57 -29.40 -36.56 -20.12
C ALA A 57 -27.91 -36.86 -19.97
N ALA A 58 -27.45 -37.86 -20.71
CA ALA A 58 -26.05 -38.22 -20.86
C ALA A 58 -25.26 -36.96 -21.24
N GLN A 59 -24.50 -36.44 -20.28
CA GLN A 59 -23.42 -35.52 -20.55
C GLN A 59 -22.34 -36.33 -21.29
N PRO A 60 -21.93 -35.95 -22.51
CA PRO A 60 -20.81 -36.62 -23.14
C PRO A 60 -19.58 -36.47 -22.23
N PRO A 61 -18.76 -37.52 -22.06
CA PRO A 61 -17.53 -37.41 -21.29
C PRO A 61 -16.68 -36.29 -21.90
N ALA A 62 -16.22 -35.38 -21.04
CA ALA A 62 -15.21 -34.40 -21.43
C ALA A 62 -14.04 -35.14 -22.09
N PRO A 63 -13.44 -34.59 -23.17
CA PRO A 63 -12.22 -35.17 -23.71
C PRO A 63 -11.18 -35.15 -22.58
N VAL A 64 -10.72 -36.35 -22.22
CA VAL A 64 -9.57 -36.56 -21.37
C VAL A 64 -8.42 -35.90 -22.11
N ARG A 65 -8.04 -34.69 -21.67
CA ARG A 65 -6.93 -33.95 -22.25
C ARG A 65 -5.68 -34.73 -21.85
N SER A 66 -5.13 -35.44 -22.84
CA SER A 66 -4.01 -36.34 -22.70
C SER A 66 -2.84 -35.65 -22.00
N GLU A 67 -2.27 -36.32 -20.99
CA GLU A 67 -1.04 -35.96 -20.27
C GLU A 67 0.20 -35.80 -21.19
N ALA A 68 0.06 -36.12 -22.48
CA ALA A 68 1.08 -36.01 -23.51
C ALA A 68 1.20 -34.60 -24.13
N GLU A 69 0.18 -33.74 -24.06
CA GLU A 69 0.28 -32.36 -24.61
C GLU A 69 0.91 -31.36 -23.63
N PHE A 70 1.09 -31.73 -22.35
CA PHE A 70 1.66 -30.85 -21.33
C PHE A 70 3.20 -30.80 -21.35
N ARG A 71 3.85 -31.54 -22.27
CA ARG A 71 5.32 -31.66 -22.31
C ARG A 71 5.98 -31.02 -23.54
N GLU A 72 5.20 -30.59 -24.53
CA GLU A 72 5.72 -29.84 -25.70
C GLU A 72 5.54 -28.31 -25.58
N GLU A 73 4.81 -27.81 -24.57
CA GLU A 73 4.72 -26.38 -24.24
C GLU A 73 5.73 -26.00 -23.15
N MET A 74 6.95 -26.55 -23.21
CA MET A 74 8.05 -26.22 -22.30
C MET A 74 9.35 -25.86 -23.01
N ASP A 75 9.32 -25.76 -24.35
CA ASP A 75 10.45 -25.35 -25.20
C ASP A 75 10.12 -24.17 -26.14
N ALA A 76 8.95 -23.53 -25.98
CA ALA A 76 8.66 -22.28 -26.67
C ALA A 76 9.25 -21.10 -25.89
N ALA A 77 10.38 -20.59 -26.37
CA ALA A 77 11.00 -19.35 -25.95
C ALA A 77 9.94 -18.23 -25.76
N PRO A 78 9.98 -17.45 -24.67
CA PRO A 78 9.04 -16.35 -24.51
C PRO A 78 9.29 -15.32 -25.62
N PRO A 79 8.23 -14.78 -26.26
CA PRO A 79 8.39 -13.69 -27.20
C PRO A 79 9.05 -12.52 -26.48
N ALA A 80 10.23 -12.14 -26.96
CA ALA A 80 10.86 -10.87 -26.65
C ALA A 80 9.91 -9.75 -27.06
N GLY A 81 9.22 -9.16 -26.09
CA GLY A 81 8.23 -8.12 -26.37
C GLY A 81 7.27 -7.91 -25.23
N ASN A 82 7.75 -7.22 -24.18
CA ASN A 82 7.04 -6.19 -23.40
C ASN A 82 7.61 -6.11 -21.97
N GLY A 83 8.60 -5.24 -21.79
CA GLY A 83 8.81 -4.51 -20.53
C GLY A 83 9.15 -5.29 -19.27
N ALA A 84 9.67 -6.51 -19.38
CA ALA A 84 10.22 -7.22 -18.24
C ALA A 84 11.60 -6.64 -17.90
N TRP A 85 11.63 -5.53 -17.16
CA TRP A 85 12.87 -5.03 -16.56
C TRP A 85 13.43 -6.11 -15.65
N THR A 86 14.51 -6.74 -16.08
CA THR A 86 15.20 -7.69 -15.23
C THR A 86 16.00 -6.90 -14.20
N TRP A 87 16.00 -7.34 -12.93
CA TRP A 87 16.84 -6.73 -11.88
C TRP A 87 18.33 -6.69 -12.26
N ARG A 88 18.76 -7.51 -13.23
CA ARG A 88 20.09 -7.47 -13.84
C ARG A 88 20.32 -6.24 -14.71
N GLU A 89 19.37 -5.84 -15.58
CA GLU A 89 19.51 -4.62 -16.39
C GLU A 89 19.54 -3.34 -15.54
N LEU A 90 18.79 -3.32 -14.43
CA LEU A 90 18.79 -2.17 -13.52
C LEU A 90 20.14 -1.99 -12.81
N LEU A 91 20.86 -3.08 -12.51
CA LEU A 91 22.17 -3.04 -11.88
C LEU A 91 23.29 -2.79 -12.91
N SER A 92 23.17 -3.30 -14.14
CA SER A 92 24.14 -2.99 -15.20
C SER A 92 24.11 -1.53 -15.65
N SER A 93 22.93 -0.88 -15.65
CA SER A 93 22.84 0.54 -16.07
C SER A 93 23.45 1.54 -15.08
N ILE A 94 23.82 1.11 -13.86
CA ILE A 94 24.49 1.95 -12.85
C ILE A 94 26.02 1.88 -12.99
N ASP A 95 26.55 0.80 -13.56
CA ASP A 95 27.99 0.59 -13.75
C ASP A 95 28.54 1.32 -15.00
N ASP A 96 27.72 1.50 -16.04
CA ASP A 96 28.08 2.19 -17.29
C ASP A 96 28.08 3.75 -17.21
N GLY A 97 27.88 4.32 -16.02
CA GLY A 97 27.65 5.76 -15.82
C GLY A 97 28.90 6.64 -15.73
N GLY A 98 30.11 6.08 -15.83
CA GLY A 98 31.32 6.88 -15.79
C GLY A 98 32.50 6.13 -16.35
N GLU A 99 32.84 6.38 -17.61
CA GLU A 99 34.22 6.62 -18.09
C GLU A 99 34.22 7.21 -19.52
N ALA A 100 35.09 8.20 -19.71
CA ALA A 100 35.75 8.61 -20.97
C ALA A 100 34.91 9.15 -22.15
N GLY A 101 34.46 10.41 -22.03
CA GLY A 101 34.25 11.31 -23.17
C GLY A 101 35.40 12.30 -23.32
N GLU A 102 36.42 11.93 -24.08
CA GLU A 102 37.55 12.79 -24.47
C GLU A 102 37.07 13.89 -25.45
N PRO A 103 37.32 15.19 -25.23
CA PRO A 103 36.97 16.23 -26.20
C PRO A 103 38.06 16.39 -27.28
N PRO A 104 37.69 16.56 -28.56
CA PRO A 104 38.65 16.84 -29.62
C PRO A 104 39.24 18.25 -29.49
N LEU A 105 40.56 18.32 -29.69
CA LEU A 105 41.35 19.53 -29.85
C LEU A 105 40.87 20.37 -31.05
N GLY A 106 40.61 21.67 -30.81
CA GLY A 106 40.73 22.71 -31.85
C GLY A 106 39.54 23.67 -31.96
N GLY A 107 39.73 24.94 -31.56
CA GLY A 107 38.84 26.03 -31.96
C GLY A 107 38.84 27.22 -31.00
N ALA A 108 39.59 28.27 -31.35
CA ALA A 108 39.62 29.55 -30.65
C ALA A 108 38.25 30.25 -30.66
N GLY A 109 37.78 30.74 -29.50
CA GLY A 109 36.57 31.57 -29.46
C GLY A 109 36.00 31.83 -28.08
N ARG A 110 36.41 32.95 -27.47
CA ARG A 110 35.65 33.80 -26.53
C ARG A 110 35.12 33.13 -25.24
N ALA A 111 35.84 33.36 -24.15
CA ALA A 111 35.44 33.01 -22.78
C ALA A 111 34.07 33.60 -22.38
N PRO A 112 33.09 32.77 -21.97
CA PRO A 112 31.97 33.21 -21.15
C PRO A 112 32.40 33.33 -19.67
N PRO A 113 31.79 34.22 -18.86
CA PRO A 113 32.13 34.38 -17.45
C PRO A 113 31.84 33.08 -16.67
N PRO A 114 32.63 32.78 -15.61
CA PRO A 114 32.54 31.52 -14.88
C PRO A 114 31.16 31.40 -14.22
N ARG A 115 30.35 30.46 -14.72
CA ARG A 115 29.22 29.93 -13.96
C ARG A 115 29.82 29.17 -12.78
N ARG A 116 29.51 29.65 -11.57
CA ARG A 116 29.70 28.95 -10.29
C ARG A 116 29.40 27.47 -10.50
N LEU A 117 30.43 26.63 -10.37
CA LEU A 117 30.24 25.22 -10.15
C LEU A 117 29.50 25.10 -8.82
N GLU A 118 28.22 24.72 -8.87
CA GLU A 118 27.59 24.08 -7.72
C GLU A 118 28.44 22.85 -7.38
N PRO A 119 28.90 22.72 -6.13
CA PRO A 119 29.88 21.70 -5.77
C PRO A 119 29.27 20.31 -5.94
N ALA A 120 30.02 19.40 -6.59
CA ALA A 120 29.69 17.98 -6.71
C ALA A 120 29.42 17.32 -5.34
N ASP A 121 29.89 17.95 -4.26
CA ASP A 121 29.58 17.58 -2.87
C ASP A 121 28.07 17.58 -2.56
N ASP A 122 27.25 18.42 -3.20
CA ASP A 122 25.80 18.40 -3.00
C ASP A 122 25.10 17.25 -3.72
N ALA A 123 25.70 16.71 -4.79
CA ALA A 123 25.18 15.51 -5.45
C ALA A 123 25.47 14.27 -4.60
N ILE A 124 26.70 14.18 -4.07
CA ILE A 124 27.10 13.10 -3.15
C ILE A 124 26.35 13.24 -1.82
N ALA A 125 26.13 14.44 -1.29
CA ALA A 125 25.32 14.66 -0.09
C ALA A 125 23.85 14.29 -0.34
N ARG A 126 23.27 14.62 -1.49
CA ARG A 126 21.90 14.18 -1.86
C ARG A 126 21.81 12.66 -2.03
N LEU A 127 22.81 12.03 -2.63
CA LEU A 127 22.87 10.57 -2.78
C LEU A 127 23.07 9.89 -1.41
N THR A 128 23.98 10.41 -0.59
CA THR A 128 24.27 9.89 0.76
C THR A 128 23.06 10.09 1.68
N GLN A 129 22.33 11.20 1.55
CA GLN A 129 21.06 11.44 2.24
C GLN A 129 19.97 10.47 1.75
N ALA A 130 19.88 10.21 0.44
CA ALA A 130 18.92 9.26 -0.14
C ALA A 130 19.22 7.80 0.22
N VAL A 131 20.50 7.44 0.39
CA VAL A 131 20.95 6.12 0.82
C VAL A 131 20.82 5.96 2.35
N SER A 132 21.06 7.03 3.11
CA SER A 132 20.93 7.01 4.58
C SER A 132 19.48 7.11 5.06
N ASP A 133 18.57 7.65 4.25
CA ASP A 133 17.14 7.68 4.52
C ASP A 133 16.33 6.94 3.43
N PRO A 134 16.26 5.59 3.48
CA PRO A 134 15.42 4.81 2.57
C PRO A 134 13.90 5.03 2.80
N ARG A 135 13.49 5.98 3.67
CA ARG A 135 12.08 6.35 3.89
C ARG A 135 11.57 7.42 2.91
N GLY A 136 12.39 7.86 1.96
CA GLY A 136 12.10 9.00 1.07
C GLY A 136 11.53 8.68 -0.33
N GLY A 137 11.10 7.45 -0.63
CA GLY A 137 10.72 7.07 -2.01
C GLY A 137 9.30 7.43 -2.46
N ALA A 138 8.36 7.60 -1.52
CA ALA A 138 7.03 8.15 -1.78
C ALA A 138 6.46 8.49 -0.41
N HIS A 139 6.32 9.76 -0.06
CA HIS A 139 5.72 10.07 1.24
C HIS A 139 4.27 9.56 1.25
N PRO A 140 3.79 8.88 2.31
CA PRO A 140 2.38 8.50 2.42
C PRO A 140 1.44 9.71 2.32
N ILE A 141 1.98 10.89 2.61
CA ILE A 141 1.34 12.20 2.39
C ILE A 141 0.93 12.36 0.91
N GLY A 142 1.78 11.97 -0.05
CA GLY A 142 1.48 12.05 -1.48
C GLY A 142 0.30 11.18 -1.88
N ALA A 143 0.28 9.92 -1.43
CA ALA A 143 -0.84 9.00 -1.67
C ALA A 143 -2.16 9.52 -1.07
N VAL A 144 -2.11 10.08 0.14
CA VAL A 144 -3.29 10.69 0.78
C VAL A 144 -3.75 11.93 0.01
N THR A 145 -2.83 12.76 -0.49
CA THR A 145 -3.19 13.94 -1.30
C THR A 145 -3.83 13.55 -2.64
N VAL A 146 -3.36 12.51 -3.32
CA VAL A 146 -3.98 12.01 -4.56
C VAL A 146 -5.41 11.52 -4.30
N ILE A 147 -5.62 10.80 -3.20
CA ILE A 147 -6.96 10.33 -2.81
C ILE A 147 -7.89 11.50 -2.50
N ALA A 148 -7.38 12.53 -1.80
CA ALA A 148 -8.14 13.75 -1.52
C ALA A 148 -8.49 14.52 -2.80
N SER A 149 -7.56 14.64 -3.76
CA SER A 149 -7.78 15.24 -5.08
C SER A 149 -8.85 14.52 -5.90
N ALA A 150 -9.03 13.21 -5.69
CA ALA A 150 -10.13 12.44 -6.26
C ALA A 150 -11.50 12.67 -5.56
N GLY A 151 -11.55 13.55 -4.55
CA GLY A 151 -12.76 13.82 -3.76
C GLY A 151 -13.11 12.70 -2.78
N VAL A 152 -12.12 11.91 -2.35
CA VAL A 152 -12.30 10.77 -1.44
C VAL A 152 -11.67 11.11 -0.08
N GLN A 153 -12.48 11.10 0.98
CA GLN A 153 -12.00 11.39 2.34
C GLN A 153 -11.62 10.10 3.07
N ILE A 154 -10.33 9.86 3.25
CA ILE A 154 -9.78 8.59 3.75
C ILE A 154 -10.29 8.20 5.16
N GLY A 155 -10.59 9.20 5.99
CA GLY A 155 -11.08 9.03 7.35
C GLY A 155 -12.53 8.54 7.42
N GLU A 156 -13.33 8.86 6.41
CA GLU A 156 -14.79 8.64 6.38
C GLU A 156 -15.18 7.43 5.53
N VAL A 157 -14.33 7.05 4.59
CA VAL A 157 -14.62 5.99 3.61
C VAL A 157 -14.75 4.61 4.26
N PHE A 158 -13.99 4.34 5.32
CA PHE A 158 -13.99 3.05 5.99
C PHE A 158 -14.70 3.08 7.34
N THR A 159 -15.72 2.24 7.49
CA THR A 159 -16.28 1.93 8.82
C THR A 159 -15.37 0.95 9.57
N VAL A 160 -15.41 1.00 10.91
CA VAL A 160 -14.59 0.10 11.76
C VAL A 160 -14.88 -1.38 11.44
N ALA A 161 -16.15 -1.74 11.30
CA ALA A 161 -16.55 -3.11 10.92
C ALA A 161 -16.06 -3.53 9.52
N ALA A 162 -15.98 -2.60 8.56
CA ALA A 162 -15.39 -2.87 7.26
C ALA A 162 -13.89 -3.13 7.36
N LEU A 163 -13.17 -2.33 8.15
CA LEU A 163 -11.73 -2.51 8.39
C LEU A 163 -11.42 -3.86 9.04
N ASP A 164 -12.22 -4.32 10.00
CA ASP A 164 -12.03 -5.63 10.64
C ASP A 164 -12.22 -6.78 9.64
N ARG A 165 -13.25 -6.70 8.79
CA ARG A 165 -13.47 -7.69 7.73
C ARG A 165 -12.31 -7.69 6.73
N ILE A 166 -11.84 -6.51 6.32
CA ILE A 166 -10.69 -6.38 5.43
C ILE A 166 -9.43 -6.95 6.09
N ALA A 167 -9.21 -6.72 7.39
CA ALA A 167 -8.06 -7.23 8.13
C ALA A 167 -8.05 -8.76 8.14
N HIS A 168 -9.20 -9.36 8.43
CA HIS A 168 -9.35 -10.81 8.41
C HIS A 168 -9.08 -11.38 7.01
N ARG A 169 -9.68 -10.79 5.98
CA ARG A 169 -9.51 -11.24 4.58
C ARG A 169 -8.12 -11.00 4.03
N SER A 170 -7.38 -10.03 4.56
CA SER A 170 -5.99 -9.75 4.16
C SER A 170 -5.04 -10.89 4.50
N ARG A 171 -5.32 -11.68 5.54
CA ARG A 171 -4.55 -12.87 5.90
C ARG A 171 -4.74 -14.01 4.91
N ASN A 172 -5.85 -14.01 4.18
CA ASN A 172 -6.18 -15.01 3.16
C ASN A 172 -5.62 -14.64 1.77
N GLY A 173 -4.92 -13.51 1.64
CA GLY A 173 -4.23 -13.10 0.41
C GLY A 173 -4.74 -11.78 -0.19
N SER A 174 -4.00 -11.30 -1.19
CA SER A 174 -4.23 -9.99 -1.83
C SER A 174 -5.56 -9.91 -2.59
N GLN A 175 -5.99 -10.99 -3.24
CA GLN A 175 -7.27 -11.04 -3.96
C GLN A 175 -8.46 -10.98 -3.00
N ALA A 176 -8.41 -11.73 -1.89
CA ALA A 176 -9.44 -11.71 -0.86
C ALA A 176 -9.56 -10.33 -0.19
N ARG A 177 -8.43 -9.67 0.06
CA ARG A 177 -8.37 -8.27 0.50
C ARG A 177 -9.02 -7.32 -0.50
N ARG A 178 -8.57 -7.33 -1.77
CA ARG A 178 -9.12 -6.45 -2.83
C ARG A 178 -10.61 -6.62 -2.98
N LYS A 179 -11.11 -7.86 -2.95
CA LYS A 179 -12.55 -8.13 -2.97
C LYS A 179 -13.26 -7.51 -1.75
N ALA A 180 -12.76 -7.71 -0.54
CA ALA A 180 -13.36 -7.15 0.66
C ALA A 180 -13.37 -5.60 0.65
N VAL A 181 -12.33 -4.97 0.10
CA VAL A 181 -12.28 -3.51 -0.09
C VAL A 181 -13.32 -3.06 -1.13
N LYS A 182 -13.41 -3.73 -2.28
CA LYS A 182 -14.42 -3.46 -3.32
C LYS A 182 -15.85 -3.59 -2.79
N ASP A 183 -16.11 -4.63 -1.99
CA ASP A 183 -17.42 -4.86 -1.37
C ASP A 183 -17.76 -3.78 -0.31
N ALA A 184 -16.76 -3.20 0.36
CA ALA A 184 -16.97 -2.17 1.39
C ALA A 184 -17.09 -0.75 0.82
N VAL A 185 -16.27 -0.39 -0.18
CA VAL A 185 -16.07 1.01 -0.60
C VAL A 185 -16.04 1.19 -2.12
N GLY A 186 -16.77 0.34 -2.86
CA GLY A 186 -16.85 0.36 -4.33
C GLY A 186 -17.02 1.74 -4.98
N PRO A 187 -17.95 2.61 -4.53
CA PRO A 187 -18.11 3.95 -5.11
C PRO A 187 -16.87 4.84 -4.99
N ALA A 188 -16.13 4.77 -3.88
CA ALA A 188 -14.91 5.54 -3.68
C ALA A 188 -13.78 5.05 -4.60
N ILE A 189 -13.66 3.73 -4.77
CA ILE A 189 -12.70 3.12 -5.71
C ILE A 189 -13.00 3.59 -7.13
N GLN A 190 -14.27 3.65 -7.54
CA GLN A 190 -14.62 4.07 -8.89
C GLN A 190 -14.21 5.53 -9.15
N ARG A 191 -14.48 6.44 -8.21
CA ARG A 191 -14.04 7.85 -8.32
C ARG A 191 -12.52 7.96 -8.42
N LEU A 192 -11.81 7.18 -7.61
CA LEU A 192 -10.35 7.15 -7.62
C LEU A 192 -9.81 6.63 -8.96
N LYS A 193 -10.38 5.54 -9.50
CA LYS A 193 -10.02 5.02 -10.83
C LYS A 193 -10.28 6.04 -11.93
N ASP A 194 -11.40 6.74 -11.89
CA ASP A 194 -11.72 7.76 -12.88
C ASP A 194 -10.79 8.99 -12.77
N HIS A 195 -10.32 9.32 -11.57
CA HIS A 195 -9.29 10.34 -11.38
C HIS A 195 -7.93 9.90 -11.94
N LEU A 196 -7.46 8.70 -11.59
CA LEU A 196 -6.17 8.17 -12.05
C LEU A 196 -6.11 7.96 -13.57
N ARG A 197 -7.26 7.78 -14.23
CA ARG A 197 -7.34 7.74 -15.70
C ARG A 197 -7.21 9.11 -16.37
N ARG A 198 -7.53 10.20 -15.64
CA ARG A 198 -7.46 11.58 -16.15
C ARG A 198 -6.13 12.24 -15.85
N ASP A 199 -5.46 11.80 -14.78
CA ASP A 199 -4.21 12.39 -14.30
C ASP A 199 -3.08 11.34 -14.27
N GLU A 200 -2.24 11.36 -15.30
CA GLU A 200 -1.08 10.48 -15.43
C GLU A 200 -0.02 10.73 -14.35
N ARG A 201 0.09 11.96 -13.83
CA ARG A 201 1.02 12.26 -12.75
C ARG A 201 0.55 11.60 -11.45
N ALA A 202 -0.74 11.72 -11.13
CA ALA A 202 -1.32 11.05 -9.98
C ALA A 202 -1.15 9.52 -10.08
N ARG A 203 -1.31 8.96 -11.28
CA ARG A 203 -1.07 7.53 -11.54
C ARG A 203 0.39 7.12 -11.30
N ALA A 204 1.34 7.91 -11.76
CA ALA A 204 2.77 7.66 -11.53
C ALA A 204 3.13 7.73 -10.03
N GLU A 205 2.57 8.70 -9.30
CA GLU A 205 2.76 8.82 -7.84
C GLU A 205 2.18 7.61 -7.09
N VAL A 206 0.99 7.15 -7.48
CA VAL A 206 0.37 5.92 -6.93
C VAL A 206 1.22 4.68 -7.23
N ALA A 207 1.70 4.53 -8.46
CA ALA A 207 2.57 3.41 -8.82
C ALA A 207 3.90 3.43 -8.04
N GLY A 208 4.45 4.62 -7.77
CA GLY A 208 5.60 4.80 -6.88
C GLY A 208 5.29 4.31 -5.46
N PHE A 209 4.22 4.83 -4.86
CA PHE A 209 3.77 4.46 -3.52
C PHE A 209 3.51 2.95 -3.37
N LEU A 210 2.82 2.32 -4.34
CA LEU A 210 2.51 0.89 -4.27
C LEU A 210 3.77 0.01 -4.31
N ARG A 211 4.81 0.43 -5.04
CA ARG A 211 6.09 -0.29 -5.12
C ARG A 211 6.92 -0.19 -3.85
N THR A 212 6.91 0.97 -3.19
CA THR A 212 7.73 1.23 -2.00
C THR A 212 6.97 0.88 -0.71
N ASP A 213 6.00 1.70 -0.33
CA ASP A 213 5.23 1.54 0.90
C ASP A 213 4.18 0.44 0.78
N GLY A 214 3.57 0.29 -0.40
CA GLY A 214 2.51 -0.68 -0.62
C GLY A 214 2.96 -2.12 -0.37
N ALA A 215 4.15 -2.49 -0.83
CA ALA A 215 4.73 -3.81 -0.57
C ALA A 215 4.91 -4.08 0.93
N ARG A 216 5.45 -3.09 1.67
CA ARG A 216 5.64 -3.17 3.13
C ARG A 216 4.31 -3.28 3.88
N ILE A 217 3.32 -2.46 3.50
CA ILE A 217 1.99 -2.48 4.13
C ILE A 217 1.29 -3.81 3.84
N ALA A 218 1.39 -4.33 2.60
CA ALA A 218 0.84 -5.63 2.23
C ALA A 218 1.42 -6.77 3.09
N GLU A 219 2.72 -6.74 3.35
CA GLU A 219 3.40 -7.72 4.22
C GLU A 219 2.91 -7.62 5.69
N LEU A 220 2.80 -6.39 6.21
CA LEU A 220 2.27 -6.16 7.56
C LEU A 220 0.82 -6.62 7.69
N LEU A 221 0.00 -6.41 6.66
CA LEU A 221 -1.39 -6.86 6.59
C LEU A 221 -1.49 -8.39 6.57
N ALA A 222 -0.66 -9.06 5.76
CA ALA A 222 -0.63 -10.52 5.71
C ALA A 222 -0.27 -11.14 7.07
N ARG A 223 0.62 -10.48 7.83
CA ARG A 223 1.01 -10.90 9.18
C ARG A 223 0.05 -10.41 10.29
N GLY A 224 -0.99 -9.65 9.95
CA GLY A 224 -1.91 -9.07 10.93
C GLY A 224 -1.28 -8.04 11.87
N ARG A 225 -0.15 -7.43 11.49
CA ARG A 225 0.57 -6.42 12.28
C ARG A 225 0.36 -4.98 11.78
N ALA A 226 -0.37 -4.79 10.69
CA ALA A 226 -0.69 -3.45 10.18
C ALA A 226 -1.74 -2.76 11.06
N SER A 227 -1.56 -1.47 11.27
CA SER A 227 -2.57 -0.63 11.93
C SER A 227 -3.62 -0.20 10.91
N MET A 228 -4.85 -0.69 11.06
CA MET A 228 -5.97 -0.35 10.16
C MET A 228 -6.49 1.08 10.31
N SER A 229 -6.14 1.75 11.41
CA SER A 229 -6.45 3.16 11.61
C SER A 229 -5.44 4.11 10.96
N ALA A 230 -4.27 3.62 10.54
CA ALA A 230 -3.25 4.46 9.93
C ALA A 230 -3.66 4.85 8.50
N ASP A 231 -3.56 6.15 8.19
CA ASP A 231 -3.92 6.68 6.87
C ASP A 231 -3.14 6.02 5.74
N ALA A 232 -1.85 5.73 5.94
CA ALA A 232 -1.05 4.99 4.96
C ALA A 232 -1.64 3.62 4.63
N THR A 233 -2.16 2.89 5.63
CA THR A 233 -2.79 1.59 5.43
C THR A 233 -4.11 1.72 4.68
N ARG A 234 -4.93 2.71 5.05
CA ARG A 234 -6.20 2.99 4.36
C ARG A 234 -5.98 3.45 2.91
N ALA A 235 -4.91 4.21 2.68
CA ALA A 235 -4.55 4.72 1.36
C ALA A 235 -4.11 3.56 0.48
N PHE A 236 -3.25 2.70 1.01
CA PHE A 236 -2.85 1.46 0.37
C PHE A 236 -4.06 0.59 -0.01
N LEU A 237 -5.03 0.38 0.89
CA LEU A 237 -6.21 -0.43 0.59
C LEU A 237 -7.01 0.12 -0.60
N LEU A 238 -7.21 1.44 -0.67
CA LEU A 238 -7.92 2.09 -1.76
C LEU A 238 -7.17 1.99 -3.09
N LEU A 239 -5.86 2.26 -3.06
CA LEU A 239 -5.01 2.26 -4.24
C LEU A 239 -4.79 0.86 -4.81
N ASP A 240 -4.51 -0.13 -3.94
CA ASP A 240 -4.37 -1.55 -4.31
C ASP A 240 -5.66 -2.09 -4.95
N ALA A 241 -6.83 -1.68 -4.46
CA ALA A 241 -8.12 -2.09 -5.03
C ALA A 241 -8.52 -1.33 -6.30
N ALA A 242 -7.96 -0.14 -6.53
CA ALA A 242 -8.19 0.66 -7.73
C ALA A 242 -7.37 0.18 -8.92
N GLU A 243 -6.09 -0.16 -8.70
CA GLU A 243 -5.16 -0.69 -9.71
C GLU A 243 -5.39 -2.19 -10.01
N GLY A 244 -5.89 -2.95 -9.02
CA GLY A 244 -6.04 -4.41 -9.09
C GLY A 244 -7.40 -4.92 -9.53
#